data_AF-A0ABD6C4A8-F1
#
_entry.id   AF-A0ABD6C4A8-F1
#
_cell.length_a   1.000
_cell.length_b   1.000
_cell.length_c   1.000
_cell.angle_alpha   90.00
_cell.angle_beta   90.00
_cell.angle_gamma   90.00
#
_symmetry.space_group_name_H-M   'P 1'
#
loop_
_entity.id
_entity.type
_entity.pdbx_description
1 polymer ?
#
loop_
_entity_poly.entity_id
_entity_poly.type
_entity_poly.pdbx_seq_one_letter_code
_entity_poly.pdbx_strand_id
1 'polypeptide(L)'
;MTDRGVDALDRGCGDKQNEISPRYDESADQLHLEGVLSGTTACGPLDITYAYNQESDRVIVEVILLNDNECESCTRYYEYDATVSFRKTPDIVAVAHSAPEDVMEMRALVIEEETTTAPA
;
A
#
# COMPACT_ATOMS: atom_id res chain seq x y z
N MET A 1 -0.69 -12.78 -6.27
CA MET A 1 -1.43 -11.64 -6.83
C MET A 1 -1.86 -11.95 -8.26
N THR A 2 -3.07 -11.55 -8.66
CA THR A 2 -3.60 -11.71 -10.02
C THR A 2 -3.65 -10.39 -10.78
N ASP A 3 -3.95 -9.29 -10.09
CA ASP A 3 -4.18 -7.98 -10.70
C ASP A 3 -3.92 -6.83 -9.71
N ARG A 4 -3.49 -5.66 -10.21
CA ARG A 4 -3.30 -4.40 -9.46
C ARG A 4 -3.76 -3.21 -10.28
N GLY A 5 -4.35 -2.23 -9.60
CA GLY A 5 -4.52 -0.87 -10.08
C GLY A 5 -4.23 0.14 -8.98
N VAL A 6 -3.65 1.27 -9.35
CA VAL A 6 -3.58 2.47 -8.51
C VAL A 6 -3.86 3.69 -9.36
N ASP A 7 -4.77 4.52 -8.88
CA ASP A 7 -5.17 5.77 -9.51
C ASP A 7 -4.86 6.92 -8.57
N ALA A 8 -4.10 7.90 -9.07
CA ALA A 8 -3.92 9.16 -8.36
C ALA A 8 -5.18 10.01 -8.53
N LEU A 9 -5.92 10.20 -7.44
CA LEU A 9 -7.15 11.01 -7.39
C LEU A 9 -6.83 12.50 -7.43
N ASP A 10 -5.80 12.91 -6.67
CA ASP A 10 -5.30 14.28 -6.62
C ASP A 10 -3.78 14.31 -6.54
N ARG A 11 -3.17 15.36 -7.11
CA ARG A 11 -1.73 15.60 -7.05
C ARG A 11 -1.44 17.09 -6.93
N GLY A 12 -0.58 17.46 -5.99
CA GLY A 12 -0.25 18.86 -5.75
C GLY A 12 1.13 19.07 -5.14
N CYS A 13 1.44 20.34 -4.91
CA CYS A 13 2.63 20.78 -4.21
C CYS A 13 2.34 21.01 -2.72
N GLY A 14 3.31 20.68 -1.88
CA GLY A 14 3.25 20.88 -0.43
C GLY A 14 3.11 19.58 0.34
N ASP A 15 3.19 19.69 1.66
CA ASP A 15 3.10 18.56 2.56
C ASP A 15 1.66 18.32 3.01
N LYS A 16 1.16 17.11 2.78
CA LYS A 16 0.03 16.53 3.51
C LYS A 16 0.54 15.50 4.52
N GLN A 17 -0.33 15.13 5.45
CA GLN A 17 -0.05 14.00 6.34
C GLN A 17 -0.04 12.72 5.49
N ASN A 18 1.00 11.89 5.66
CA ASN A 18 0.98 10.55 5.09
C ASN A 18 -0.08 9.74 5.80
N GLU A 19 -0.87 9.01 5.01
CA GLU A 19 -1.95 8.16 5.50
C GLU A 19 -2.11 6.95 4.60
N ILE A 20 -2.33 5.78 5.19
CA ILE A 20 -2.71 4.58 4.46
C ILE A 20 -3.83 3.84 5.20
N SER A 21 -4.93 3.63 4.50
CA SER A 21 -6.16 3.05 5.00
C SER A 21 -6.49 1.76 4.24
N PRO A 22 -5.99 0.61 4.71
CA PRO A 22 -6.28 -0.67 4.10
C PRO A 22 -7.65 -1.20 4.50
N ARG A 23 -8.41 -1.72 3.52
CA ARG A 23 -9.66 -2.47 3.71
C ARG A 23 -9.66 -3.72 2.87
N TYR A 24 -9.85 -4.87 3.49
CA TYR A 24 -9.94 -6.15 2.80
C TYR A 24 -11.40 -6.54 2.52
N ASP A 25 -11.67 -7.02 1.31
CA ASP A 25 -12.92 -7.66 0.90
C ASP A 25 -12.67 -9.17 0.71
N GLU A 26 -13.09 -9.95 1.69
CA GLU A 26 -12.99 -11.41 1.68
C GLU A 26 -13.81 -12.07 0.56
N SER A 27 -14.90 -11.43 0.13
CA SER A 27 -15.79 -12.00 -0.89
C SER A 27 -15.20 -11.96 -2.29
N ALA A 28 -14.29 -11.01 -2.53
CA ALA A 28 -13.60 -10.80 -3.79
C ALA A 28 -12.10 -11.13 -3.75
N ASP A 29 -11.57 -11.51 -2.59
CA ASP A 29 -10.12 -11.63 -2.32
C ASP A 29 -9.34 -10.38 -2.75
N GLN A 30 -9.85 -9.21 -2.36
CA GLN A 30 -9.35 -7.91 -2.78
C GLN A 30 -8.97 -7.02 -1.59
N LEU A 31 -7.81 -6.38 -1.69
CA LEU A 31 -7.42 -5.29 -0.81
C LEU A 31 -7.66 -3.97 -1.52
N HIS A 32 -8.47 -3.12 -0.90
CA HIS A 32 -8.63 -1.72 -1.25
C HIS A 32 -7.73 -0.87 -0.36
N LEU A 33 -7.04 0.09 -0.97
CA LEU A 33 -6.12 1.01 -0.31
C LEU A 33 -6.51 2.43 -0.70
N GLU A 34 -6.90 3.22 0.28
CA GLU A 34 -6.96 4.67 0.13
C GLU A 34 -5.79 5.27 0.91
N GLY A 35 -5.21 6.35 0.40
CA GLY A 35 -4.14 6.98 1.13
C GLY A 35 -3.60 8.26 0.52
N VAL A 36 -2.64 8.84 1.24
CA VAL A 36 -1.89 10.02 0.84
C VAL A 36 -0.41 9.68 0.93
N LEU A 37 0.27 9.69 -0.22
CA LEU A 37 1.72 9.66 -0.30
C LEU A 37 2.23 11.10 -0.41
N SER A 38 2.91 11.58 0.62
CA SER A 38 3.37 12.96 0.76
C SER A 38 4.85 13.02 1.15
N GLY A 39 5.51 14.16 0.90
CA GLY A 39 6.93 14.32 1.22
C GLY A 39 7.87 13.80 0.14
N THR A 40 7.37 13.49 -1.05
CA THR A 40 8.18 12.92 -2.14
C THR A 40 8.77 14.00 -3.02
N THR A 41 10.06 13.89 -3.28
CA THR A 41 10.80 14.69 -4.28
C THR A 41 10.76 14.03 -5.67
N ALA A 42 10.19 12.83 -5.80
CA ALA A 42 10.06 12.12 -7.05
C ALA A 42 8.70 12.40 -7.72
N CYS A 43 8.74 12.55 -9.04
CA CYS A 43 7.60 12.89 -9.87
C CYS A 43 7.32 11.76 -10.89
N GLY A 44 6.18 11.11 -10.76
CA GLY A 44 5.81 9.99 -11.62
C GLY A 44 4.39 9.49 -11.39
N PRO A 45 3.95 8.50 -12.19
CA PRO A 45 2.77 7.74 -11.86
C PRO A 45 3.07 6.86 -10.63
N LEU A 46 2.02 6.57 -9.85
CA LEU A 46 2.08 5.58 -8.79
C LEU A 46 2.04 4.16 -9.39
N ASP A 47 2.64 3.20 -8.69
CA ASP A 47 2.44 1.76 -8.92
C ASP A 47 2.40 1.04 -7.57
N ILE A 48 2.03 -0.23 -7.62
CA ILE A 48 1.99 -1.11 -6.46
C ILE A 48 3.01 -2.22 -6.64
N THR A 49 4.01 -2.32 -5.78
CA THR A 49 4.87 -3.52 -5.68
C THR A 49 4.38 -4.46 -4.59
N TYR A 50 4.78 -5.72 -4.67
CA TYR A 50 4.45 -6.68 -3.63
C TYR A 50 5.56 -7.72 -3.44
N ALA A 51 5.66 -8.23 -2.22
CA ALA A 51 6.52 -9.34 -1.86
C ALA A 51 5.74 -10.36 -1.02
N TYR A 52 5.92 -11.64 -1.33
CA TYR A 52 5.37 -12.75 -0.56
C TYR A 52 6.43 -13.30 0.39
N ASN A 53 6.12 -13.34 1.68
CA ASN A 53 6.89 -14.09 2.65
C ASN A 53 6.22 -15.47 2.84
N GLN A 54 6.76 -16.48 2.15
CA GLN A 54 6.20 -17.84 2.15
C GLN A 54 6.26 -18.52 3.53
N GLU A 55 7.14 -18.10 4.43
CA GLU A 55 7.27 -18.70 5.76
C GLU A 55 6.16 -18.25 6.72
N SER A 56 5.45 -17.17 6.41
CA SER A 56 4.46 -16.53 7.31
C SER A 56 3.11 -16.23 6.64
N ASP A 57 2.86 -16.79 5.45
CA ASP A 57 1.74 -16.46 4.53
C ASP A 57 1.40 -14.95 4.48
N ARG A 58 2.45 -14.12 4.60
CA ARG A 58 2.34 -12.67 4.70
C ARG A 58 2.61 -12.06 3.34
N VAL A 59 1.76 -11.12 2.95
CA VAL A 59 1.98 -10.28 1.78
C VAL A 59 2.36 -8.88 2.21
N ILE A 60 3.44 -8.36 1.64
CA ILE A 60 3.82 -6.95 1.75
C ILE A 60 3.40 -6.28 0.45
N VAL A 61 2.60 -5.24 0.54
CA VAL A 61 2.12 -4.41 -0.57
C VAL A 61 2.69 -3.02 -0.37
N GLU A 62 3.34 -2.49 -1.40
CA GLU A 62 3.99 -1.18 -1.32
C GLU A 62 3.45 -0.28 -2.42
N VAL A 63 3.06 0.93 -2.06
CA VAL A 63 2.72 1.99 -3.02
C VAL A 63 3.98 2.79 -3.31
N ILE A 64 4.38 2.82 -4.58
CA ILE A 64 5.65 3.40 -5.04
C ILE A 64 5.41 4.42 -6.15
N LEU A 65 6.43 5.21 -6.47
CA LEU A 65 6.48 6.02 -7.69
C LEU A 65 7.35 5.33 -8.74
N LEU A 66 6.87 5.23 -9.99
CA LEU A 66 7.58 4.54 -11.07
C LEU A 66 8.69 5.37 -11.74
N ASN A 67 8.79 6.66 -11.43
CA ASN A 67 9.82 7.54 -12.00
C ASN A 67 10.49 8.36 -10.89
N ASP A 68 11.82 8.23 -10.82
CA ASP A 68 12.68 8.97 -9.89
C ASP A 68 13.11 10.34 -10.45
N ASN A 69 12.40 10.88 -11.44
CA ASN A 69 12.70 12.24 -11.89
C ASN A 69 12.37 13.21 -10.75
N GLU A 70 13.35 14.02 -10.37
CA GLU A 70 13.15 15.03 -9.35
C GLU A 70 12.02 16.00 -9.77
N CYS A 71 11.14 16.28 -8.83
CA CYS A 71 10.15 17.32 -8.96
C CYS A 71 10.87 18.68 -8.93
N GLU A 72 11.14 19.27 -10.09
CA GLU A 72 11.88 20.55 -10.22
C GLU A 72 11.23 21.75 -9.49
N SER A 73 10.01 21.61 -8.99
CA SER A 73 9.15 22.72 -8.54
C SER A 73 8.77 22.69 -7.07
N CYS A 74 8.65 21.51 -6.44
CA CYS A 74 8.17 21.37 -5.07
C CYS A 74 8.24 19.90 -4.61
N THR A 75 8.20 19.68 -3.29
CA THR A 75 7.77 18.40 -2.72
C THR A 75 6.30 18.15 -3.06
N ARG A 76 5.96 16.93 -3.46
CA ARG A 76 4.61 16.56 -3.88
C ARG A 76 3.88 15.71 -2.86
N TYR A 77 2.55 15.77 -2.98
CA TYR A 77 1.64 14.78 -2.44
C TYR A 77 0.82 14.12 -3.56
N TYR A 78 0.38 12.90 -3.30
CA TYR A 78 -0.51 12.10 -4.13
C TYR A 78 -1.60 11.50 -3.25
N GLU A 79 -2.86 11.89 -3.48
CA GLU A 79 -4.02 11.16 -2.95
C GLU A 79 -4.35 10.05 -3.93
N TYR A 80 -4.58 8.83 -3.44
CA TYR A 80 -4.78 7.69 -4.32
C TYR A 80 -5.86 6.73 -3.82
N ASP A 81 -6.42 6.02 -4.80
CA ASP A 81 -7.22 4.81 -4.62
C ASP A 81 -6.49 3.65 -5.31
N ALA A 82 -6.37 2.52 -4.63
CA ALA A 82 -5.65 1.36 -5.11
C ALA A 82 -6.43 0.08 -4.82
N THR A 83 -6.37 -0.86 -5.74
CA THR A 83 -6.96 -2.19 -5.59
C THR A 83 -5.95 -3.28 -5.94
N VAL A 84 -5.85 -4.29 -5.08
CA VAL A 84 -4.91 -5.42 -5.18
C VAL A 84 -5.72 -6.70 -5.07
N SER A 85 -5.71 -7.52 -6.14
CA SER A 85 -6.41 -8.81 -6.16
C SER A 85 -5.45 -9.97 -5.85
N PHE A 86 -5.83 -10.83 -4.91
CA PHE A 86 -5.04 -12.01 -4.54
C PHE A 86 -5.55 -13.28 -5.24
N ARG A 87 -4.66 -14.29 -5.34
CA ARG A 87 -5.04 -15.61 -5.88
C ARG A 87 -5.72 -16.50 -4.83
N LYS A 88 -5.42 -16.22 -3.56
CA LYS A 88 -5.86 -16.87 -2.34
C LYS A 88 -5.82 -15.79 -1.27
N THR A 89 -6.78 -15.82 -0.34
CA THR A 89 -6.77 -15.02 0.88
C THR A 89 -5.42 -15.18 1.61
N PRO A 90 -4.69 -14.07 1.84
CA PRO A 90 -3.50 -14.09 2.69
C PRO A 90 -3.88 -13.96 4.17
N ASP A 91 -3.08 -14.54 5.05
CA ASP A 91 -3.31 -14.49 6.51
C ASP A 91 -3.07 -13.07 7.04
N ILE A 92 -2.00 -12.43 6.54
CA ILE A 92 -1.58 -11.08 6.94
C ILE A 92 -1.19 -10.26 5.70
N VAL A 93 -1.70 -9.03 5.64
CA VAL A 93 -1.31 -8.05 4.64
C VAL A 93 -0.66 -6.85 5.33
N ALA A 94 0.60 -6.58 5.02
CA ALA A 94 1.27 -5.36 5.41
C ALA A 94 1.31 -4.40 4.22
N VAL A 95 0.95 -3.14 4.45
CA VAL A 95 0.94 -2.09 3.46
C VAL A 95 1.90 -0.98 3.85
N ALA A 96 2.63 -0.44 2.88
CA ALA A 96 3.60 0.62 3.12
C ALA A 96 3.65 1.60 1.95
N HIS A 97 4.07 2.83 2.22
CA HIS A 97 4.59 3.73 1.21
C HIS A 97 6.09 3.53 1.08
N SER A 98 6.58 3.39 -0.15
CA SER A 98 8.01 3.60 -0.40
C SER A 98 8.22 5.09 -0.71
N ALA A 99 8.81 5.78 0.25
CA ALA A 99 9.37 7.11 0.07
C ALA A 99 10.89 7.02 0.19
N PRO A 100 11.67 8.00 -0.32
CA PRO A 100 13.07 8.13 0.07
C PRO A 100 13.21 8.13 1.61
N GLU A 101 14.36 7.68 2.09
CA GLU A 101 14.73 7.14 3.43
C GLU A 101 14.07 7.74 4.69
N ASP A 102 13.40 8.89 4.61
CA ASP A 102 12.87 9.68 5.72
C ASP A 102 11.37 9.47 6.03
N VAL A 103 10.58 8.80 5.17
CA VAL A 103 9.11 8.66 5.42
C VAL A 103 8.57 7.26 5.06
N MET A 104 8.89 6.25 5.87
CA MET A 104 8.16 4.98 5.80
C MET A 104 6.99 4.98 6.78
N GLU A 105 5.76 5.11 6.29
CA GLU A 105 4.57 4.70 7.03
C GLU A 105 4.21 3.26 6.68
N MET A 106 3.97 2.44 7.70
CA MET A 106 3.55 1.04 7.56
C MET A 106 2.29 0.77 8.36
N ARG A 107 1.35 0.03 7.77
CA ARG A 107 0.19 -0.56 8.46
C ARG A 107 0.13 -2.05 8.20
N ALA A 108 -0.29 -2.82 9.19
CA ALA A 108 -0.55 -4.24 9.03
C ALA A 108 -2.04 -4.51 9.28
N LEU A 109 -2.63 -5.31 8.41
CA LEU A 109 -3.96 -5.85 8.53
C LEU A 109 -3.85 -7.37 8.72
N VAL A 110 -4.40 -7.87 9.82
CA VAL A 110 -4.55 -9.30 10.08
C VAL A 110 -5.93 -9.70 9.57
N ILE A 111 -6.00 -10.66 8.65
CA ILE A 111 -7.24 -11.08 7.99
C ILE A 111 -7.79 -12.32 8.69
N GLU A 112 -6.94 -13.30 8.97
CA GLU A 112 -7.31 -14.47 9.77
C GLU A 112 -6.61 -14.42 11.15
N GLU A 113 -7.40 -14.35 12.22
CA GLU A 113 -6.92 -14.73 13.55
C GLU A 113 -7.09 -16.24 13.67
N GLU A 114 -6.00 -17.02 13.75
CA GLU A 114 -6.07 -18.39 14.24
C GLU A 114 -6.67 -18.36 15.66
N THR A 115 -7.99 -18.58 15.75
CA THR A 115 -8.68 -18.69 17.02
C THR A 115 -8.30 -20.04 17.61
N THR A 116 -7.13 -20.12 18.26
CA THR A 116 -6.71 -21.31 19.01
C THR A 116 -7.59 -21.40 20.25
N THR A 117 -8.80 -21.95 20.08
CA THR A 117 -9.61 -22.39 21.21
C THR A 117 -9.06 -23.76 21.62
N ALA A 118 -8.16 -23.76 22.60
CA ALA A 118 -7.74 -25.00 23.25
C ALA A 118 -8.96 -25.68 23.90
N PRO A 119 -9.22 -26.98 23.66
CA PRO A 119 -10.26 -27.68 24.38
C PRO A 119 -9.84 -27.89 25.83
N ALA A 120 -10.77 -27.62 26.75
CA ALA A 120 -10.67 -27.91 28.18
C ALA A 120 -10.84 -29.40 28.48
#